data_AF-A0AAD6GQ98-F1
#
_entry.id   AF-A0AAD6GQ98-F1
#
_cell.length_a   1.000
_cell.length_b   1.000
_cell.length_c   1.000
_cell.angle_alpha   90.00
_cell.angle_beta   90.00
_cell.angle_gamma   90.00
#
_symmetry.space_group_name_H-M   'P 1'
#
loop_
_entity.id
_entity.type
_entity.pdbx_description
1 polymer ?
#
loop_
_entity_poly.entity_id
_entity_poly.type
_entity_poly.pdbx_seq_one_letter_code
_entity_poly.pdbx_strand_id
1 'polypeptide(L)'
;MTRGYKGPQKIAEMWNSLPQTRHPELDVHPEQYLIECHQLPGLPDPTGQSPTGVGGLIIEVHGKFDESVDGKIETRSFDRSFIIGPGNGPGGIRVLNDIMCARAYGGHEAWSPESQPIPQAQAGAPMPTAAPAPPTAGALAGFPKGYGAPAPGKSETQVQQEQLVAQISAKSGMTLQYSEMALSGNGWNLDAAWKNFEELKAQGALPANAFLNGA
;
A
#
# COMPACT_ATOMS: atom_id res chain seq x y z
N MET A 1 3.65 -16.12 22.21
CA MET A 1 4.81 -15.21 22.21
C MET A 1 4.32 -13.80 22.49
N THR A 2 4.90 -13.12 23.48
CA THR A 2 4.59 -11.71 23.79
C THR A 2 5.34 -10.83 22.80
N ARG A 3 4.65 -9.92 22.10
CA ARG A 3 5.24 -9.00 21.10
C ARG A 3 5.72 -7.66 21.69
N GLY A 4 5.74 -7.54 23.02
CA GLY A 4 6.14 -6.33 23.74
C GLY A 4 7.36 -6.58 24.62
N TYR A 5 8.37 -5.73 24.50
CA TYR A 5 9.63 -5.81 25.23
C TYR A 5 9.81 -4.53 26.06
N LYS A 6 10.22 -4.68 27.32
CA LYS A 6 10.44 -3.56 28.25
C LYS A 6 11.78 -3.74 28.96
N GLY A 7 12.46 -2.62 29.18
CA GLY A 7 13.80 -2.58 29.77
C GLY A 7 14.90 -2.76 28.72
N PRO A 8 16.04 -2.06 28.86
CA PRO A 8 17.06 -1.98 27.82
C PRO A 8 17.67 -3.35 27.48
N GLN A 9 17.80 -4.26 28.45
CA GLN A 9 18.36 -5.60 28.22
C GLN A 9 17.49 -6.43 27.28
N LYS A 10 16.19 -6.55 27.58
CA LYS A 10 15.25 -7.33 26.76
C LYS A 10 15.08 -6.73 25.35
N ILE A 11 15.16 -5.41 25.23
CA ILE A 11 15.11 -4.73 23.93
C ILE A 11 16.36 -5.06 23.13
N ALA A 12 17.54 -4.97 23.74
CA ALA A 12 18.81 -5.30 23.08
C ALA A 12 18.88 -6.77 22.65
N GLU A 13 18.47 -7.70 23.52
CA GLU A 13 18.38 -9.13 23.19
C GLU A 13 17.46 -9.38 21.99
N MET A 14 16.30 -8.73 21.94
CA MET A 14 15.38 -8.83 20.82
C MET A 14 15.99 -8.24 19.54
N TRP A 15 16.57 -7.03 19.58
CA TRP A 15 17.21 -6.42 18.42
C TRP A 15 18.36 -7.26 17.87
N ASN A 16 19.18 -7.84 18.75
CA ASN A 16 20.28 -8.73 18.35
C ASN A 16 19.78 -10.04 17.72
N SER A 17 18.51 -10.40 17.89
CA SER A 17 17.91 -11.57 17.25
C SER A 17 17.34 -11.27 15.84
N LEU A 18 17.24 -10.00 15.46
CA LEU A 18 16.72 -9.61 14.14
C LEU A 18 17.80 -9.80 13.04
N PRO A 19 17.39 -10.07 11.80
CA PRO A 19 18.30 -10.07 10.66
C PRO A 19 19.05 -8.74 10.53
N GLN A 20 20.28 -8.79 10.00
CA GLN A 20 21.01 -7.58 9.65
C GLN A 20 20.30 -6.84 8.51
N THR A 21 20.08 -5.54 8.67
CA THR A 21 19.34 -4.72 7.70
C THR A 21 20.21 -3.64 7.07
N ARG A 22 19.81 -3.20 5.88
CA ARG A 22 20.32 -2.02 5.18
C ARG A 22 19.14 -1.19 4.69
N HIS A 23 19.04 0.03 5.23
CA HIS A 23 18.07 1.02 4.80
C HIS A 23 18.68 1.90 3.70
N PRO A 24 17.90 2.33 2.67
CA PRO A 24 18.37 3.32 1.71
C PRO A 24 18.84 4.60 2.42
N GLU A 25 19.91 5.23 1.94
CA GLU A 25 20.38 6.50 2.51
C GLU A 25 19.33 7.58 2.30
N LEU A 26 18.82 8.17 3.39
CA LEU A 26 17.69 9.10 3.35
C LEU A 26 17.95 10.34 2.50
N ASP A 27 19.19 10.85 2.52
CA ASP A 27 19.60 12.04 1.76
C ASP A 27 19.77 11.76 0.26
N VAL A 28 19.99 10.49 -0.12
CA VAL A 28 20.21 10.06 -1.50
C VAL A 28 18.92 9.53 -2.13
N HIS A 29 18.11 8.84 -1.34
CA HIS A 29 16.88 8.17 -1.75
C HIS A 29 15.66 8.61 -0.94
N PRO A 30 15.37 9.93 -0.85
CA PRO A 30 14.24 10.43 -0.07
C PRO A 30 12.90 9.92 -0.58
N GLU A 31 12.78 9.59 -1.88
CA GLU A 31 11.57 9.03 -2.49
C GLU A 31 11.17 7.67 -1.92
N GLN A 32 12.12 6.94 -1.33
CA GLN A 32 11.88 5.64 -0.72
C GLN A 32 11.18 5.72 0.65
N TYR A 33 10.97 6.93 1.16
CA TYR A 33 10.42 7.17 2.49
C TYR A 33 9.22 8.11 2.45
N LEU A 34 8.25 7.81 3.33
CA LEU A 34 7.23 8.75 3.77
C LEU A 34 7.41 8.93 5.27
N ILE A 35 7.63 10.16 5.71
CA ILE A 35 7.87 10.49 7.12
C ILE A 35 6.83 11.51 7.56
N GLU A 36 6.04 11.12 8.55
CA GLU A 36 5.05 11.97 9.20
C GLU A 36 5.50 12.27 10.63
N CYS A 37 5.21 13.48 11.10
CA CYS A 37 5.61 13.94 12.41
C CYS A 37 4.52 14.83 13.01
N HIS A 38 4.03 14.44 14.19
CA HIS A 38 3.02 15.19 14.91
C HIS A 38 3.47 15.49 16.34
N GLN A 39 3.05 16.65 16.83
CA GLN A 39 3.27 17.01 18.24
C GLN A 39 2.43 16.12 19.14
N LEU A 40 3.07 15.61 20.20
CA LEU A 40 2.43 14.80 21.22
C LEU A 40 2.62 15.44 22.60
N PRO A 41 1.61 16.16 23.13
CA PRO A 41 1.69 16.74 24.47
C PRO A 41 1.50 15.69 25.57
N GLY A 42 1.91 16.01 26.80
CA GLY A 42 1.60 15.21 27.99
C GLY A 42 2.46 13.97 28.18
N LEU A 43 3.65 13.93 27.57
CA LEU A 43 4.61 12.86 27.87
C LEU A 43 5.13 12.98 29.31
N PRO A 44 5.44 11.87 30.00
CA PRO A 44 5.98 11.94 31.35
C PRO A 44 7.25 12.80 31.42
N ASP A 45 7.40 13.65 32.43
CA ASP A 45 8.62 14.43 32.64
C ASP A 45 9.63 13.64 33.50
N PRO A 46 10.81 13.28 32.98
CA PRO A 46 11.82 12.52 33.72
C PRO A 46 12.48 13.36 34.81
N THR A 47 12.39 14.69 34.75
CA THR A 47 12.90 15.59 35.79
C THR A 47 11.90 15.79 36.93
N GLY A 48 10.62 15.45 36.69
CA GLY A 48 9.52 15.67 37.63
C GLY A 48 9.15 17.14 37.83
N GLN A 49 9.67 18.06 37.01
CA GLN A 49 9.40 19.50 37.15
C GLN A 49 8.04 19.91 36.60
N SER A 50 7.53 19.19 35.59
CA SER A 50 6.21 19.41 35.00
C SER A 50 5.23 18.30 35.37
N PRO A 51 4.26 18.57 36.29
CA PRO A 51 3.26 17.57 36.68
C PRO A 51 2.24 17.27 35.57
N THR A 52 2.09 18.16 34.58
CA THR A 52 1.24 17.95 33.39
C THR A 52 1.98 17.25 32.25
N GLY A 53 3.26 16.92 32.45
CA GLY A 53 4.12 16.33 31.43
C GLY A 53 4.80 17.35 30.53
N VAL A 54 5.54 16.85 29.54
CA VAL A 54 6.30 17.62 28.57
C VAL A 54 5.81 17.35 27.15
N GLY A 55 6.11 18.27 26.23
CA GLY A 55 5.88 18.04 24.81
C GLY A 55 6.84 17.01 24.25
N GLY A 56 6.37 16.24 23.27
CA GLY A 56 7.15 15.33 22.46
C GLY A 56 6.64 15.25 21.04
N LEU A 57 7.12 14.25 20.31
CA LEU A 57 6.75 13.99 18.93
C LEU A 57 6.36 12.52 18.78
N ILE A 58 5.34 12.27 17.98
CA ILE A 58 5.13 10.97 17.35
C ILE A 58 5.62 11.07 15.91
N ILE A 59 6.51 10.15 15.53
CA ILE A 59 7.11 10.09 14.20
C ILE A 59 6.74 8.75 13.59
N GLU A 60 6.15 8.77 12.40
CA GLU A 60 5.80 7.59 11.62
C GLU A 60 6.66 7.56 10.36
N VAL A 61 7.34 6.44 10.14
CA VAL A 61 8.26 6.24 9.03
C VAL A 61 7.79 5.03 8.24
N HIS A 62 7.42 5.27 6.98
CA HIS A 62 7.16 4.23 5.99
C HIS A 62 8.34 4.17 5.04
N GLY A 63 8.75 2.97 4.66
CA GLY A 63 9.78 2.82 3.65
C GLY A 63 10.14 1.37 3.34
N LYS A 64 11.35 1.17 2.82
CA LYS A 64 11.91 -0.15 2.57
C LYS A 64 13.24 -0.38 3.27
N PHE A 65 13.61 -1.64 3.42
CA PHE A 65 14.94 -2.07 3.80
C PHE A 65 15.27 -3.41 3.16
N ASP A 66 16.55 -3.67 2.98
CA ASP A 66 17.06 -4.99 2.62
C ASP A 66 17.49 -5.72 3.91
N GLU A 67 17.13 -6.99 4.06
CA GLU A 67 17.60 -7.84 5.15
C GLU A 67 18.38 -9.05 4.63
N SER A 68 19.40 -9.45 5.38
CA SER A 68 20.18 -10.65 5.11
C SER A 68 19.61 -11.83 5.88
N VAL A 69 19.02 -12.80 5.17
CA VAL A 69 18.45 -14.02 5.72
C VAL A 69 19.15 -15.21 5.07
N ASP A 70 19.88 -16.00 5.86
CA ASP A 70 20.61 -17.20 5.41
C ASP A 70 21.50 -16.98 4.18
N GLY A 71 22.16 -15.81 4.11
CA GLY A 71 23.06 -15.44 3.01
C GLY A 71 22.35 -14.94 1.75
N LYS A 72 21.03 -14.80 1.78
CA LYS A 72 20.23 -14.15 0.73
C LYS A 72 19.80 -12.77 1.18
N ILE A 73 19.67 -11.85 0.23
CA ILE A 73 19.12 -10.52 0.47
C ILE A 73 17.65 -10.54 0.10
N GLU A 74 16.79 -10.18 1.05
CA GLU A 74 15.36 -9.98 0.84
C GLU A 74 15.02 -8.50 1.05
N THR A 75 14.26 -7.91 0.11
CA THR A 75 13.72 -6.57 0.28
C THR A 75 12.36 -6.63 0.96
N ARG A 76 12.17 -5.81 2.00
CA ARG A 76 10.90 -5.66 2.73
C ARG A 76 10.47 -4.20 2.79
N SER A 77 9.17 -4.00 2.96
CA SER A 77 8.64 -2.71 3.40
C SER A 77 8.48 -2.69 4.92
N PHE A 78 8.55 -1.51 5.52
CA PHE A 78 8.32 -1.34 6.95
C PHE A 78 7.48 -0.10 7.24
N ASP A 79 6.81 -0.15 8.38
CA ASP A 79 6.15 0.97 9.02
C ASP A 79 6.67 1.01 10.47
N ARG A 80 7.37 2.09 10.85
CA ARG A 80 7.99 2.24 12.18
C ARG A 80 7.54 3.53 12.85
N SER A 81 6.97 3.41 14.04
CA SER A 81 6.46 4.53 14.82
C SER A 81 7.31 4.72 16.08
N PHE A 82 7.78 5.94 16.27
CA PHE A 82 8.52 6.36 17.46
C PHE A 82 7.73 7.40 18.22
N ILE A 83 7.66 7.25 19.53
CA ILE A 83 7.29 8.35 20.43
C ILE A 83 8.56 8.85 21.08
N ILE A 84 8.91 10.11 20.84
CA ILE A 84 10.11 10.75 21.38
C ILE A 84 9.77 11.96 22.25
N GLY A 85 10.63 12.23 23.22
CA GLY A 85 10.51 13.41 24.07
C GLY A 85 11.86 13.82 24.67
N PRO A 86 11.92 14.90 25.47
CA PRO A 86 13.16 15.38 26.08
C PRO A 86 13.80 14.33 27.00
N GLY A 87 15.11 14.13 27.01
CA GLY A 87 15.75 13.16 27.91
C GLY A 87 17.26 13.12 27.81
N ASN A 88 17.87 12.13 28.46
CA ASN A 88 19.33 12.03 28.59
C ASN A 88 20.01 11.30 27.40
N GLY A 89 19.29 11.06 26.31
CA GLY A 89 19.89 10.46 25.11
C GLY A 89 20.58 11.51 24.22
N PRO A 90 21.19 11.08 23.11
CA PRO A 90 21.82 11.97 22.15
C PRO A 90 20.86 13.08 21.68
N GLY A 91 21.36 14.32 21.59
CA GLY A 91 20.55 15.48 21.22
C GLY A 91 19.53 15.92 22.28
N GLY A 92 19.60 15.39 23.51
CA GLY A 92 18.65 15.72 24.56
C GLY A 92 17.29 15.03 24.36
N ILE A 93 17.25 13.94 23.60
CA ILE A 93 16.03 13.20 23.24
C ILE A 93 16.07 11.80 23.85
N ARG A 94 14.91 11.26 24.21
CA ARG A 94 14.70 9.85 24.55
C ARG A 94 13.58 9.26 23.69
N VAL A 95 13.69 7.97 23.39
CA VAL A 95 12.62 7.18 22.77
C VAL A 95 11.79 6.53 23.87
N LEU A 96 10.51 6.88 23.98
CA LEU A 96 9.58 6.32 24.96
C LEU A 96 8.97 5.00 24.46
N ASN A 97 8.69 4.95 23.16
CA ASN A 97 8.06 3.81 22.51
C ASN A 97 8.59 3.68 21.07
N ASP A 98 8.80 2.45 20.63
CA ASP A 98 9.27 2.09 19.30
C ASP A 98 8.48 0.85 18.85
N ILE A 99 7.69 1.01 17.78
CA ILE A 99 6.89 -0.06 17.18
C ILE A 99 7.34 -0.20 15.74
N MET A 100 7.75 -1.41 15.35
CA MET A 100 8.11 -1.75 13.98
C MET A 100 7.18 -2.83 13.43
N CYS A 101 6.63 -2.59 12.26
CA CYS A 101 5.93 -3.57 11.43
C CYS A 101 6.75 -3.81 10.17
N ALA A 102 7.10 -5.06 9.89
CA ALA A 102 7.72 -5.46 8.63
C ALA A 102 6.70 -6.23 7.78
N ARG A 103 6.66 -5.95 6.48
CA ARG A 103 5.73 -6.53 5.52
C ARG A 103 6.43 -6.84 4.20
N ALA A 104 5.75 -7.55 3.31
CA ALA A 104 6.23 -7.76 1.95
C ALA A 104 6.50 -6.41 1.27
N TYR A 105 7.55 -6.35 0.45
CA TYR A 105 7.86 -5.14 -0.29
C TYR A 105 6.71 -4.77 -1.23
N GLY A 106 6.22 -3.53 -1.09
CA GLY A 106 5.06 -3.02 -1.84
C GLY A 106 5.36 -1.77 -2.69
N GLY A 107 6.64 -1.40 -2.85
CA GLY A 107 7.01 -0.15 -3.51
C GLY A 107 6.72 1.11 -2.67
N HIS A 108 6.83 2.27 -3.31
CA HIS A 108 6.62 3.60 -2.71
C HIS A 108 5.69 4.50 -3.55
N GLU A 109 4.97 3.91 -4.51
CA GLU A 109 4.13 4.65 -5.47
C GLU A 109 2.98 5.41 -4.80
N ALA A 110 2.53 4.96 -3.62
CA ALA A 110 1.44 5.59 -2.88
C ALA A 110 1.74 7.04 -2.43
N TRP A 111 3.02 7.42 -2.35
CA TRP A 111 3.46 8.79 -2.04
C TRP A 111 4.45 9.33 -3.09
N SER A 112 4.55 8.68 -4.24
CA SER A 112 5.28 9.21 -5.38
C SER A 112 4.52 10.45 -5.90
N PRO A 113 5.18 11.60 -6.08
CA PRO A 113 4.56 12.76 -6.69
C PRO A 113 4.03 12.37 -8.07
N GLU A 114 2.71 12.43 -8.22
CA GLU A 114 2.05 11.96 -9.42
C GLU A 114 2.56 12.71 -10.66
N SER A 115 3.21 11.99 -11.57
CA SER A 115 3.55 12.50 -12.92
C SER A 115 2.37 12.28 -13.87
N GLN A 116 1.13 12.50 -13.43
CA GLN A 116 -0.02 12.59 -14.32
C GLN A 116 -0.32 14.07 -14.55
N PRO A 117 -0.47 14.52 -15.80
CA PRO A 117 -1.21 15.75 -16.05
C PRO A 117 -2.61 15.51 -15.47
N ILE A 118 -2.91 16.17 -14.36
CA ILE A 118 -4.27 16.31 -13.84
C ILE A 118 -5.08 16.80 -15.04
N PRO A 119 -6.06 16.05 -15.58
CA PRO A 119 -7.04 16.66 -16.45
C PRO A 119 -7.65 17.76 -15.61
N GLN A 120 -7.39 19.02 -15.96
CA GLN A 120 -7.91 20.17 -15.23
C GLN A 120 -9.42 19.97 -15.11
N ALA A 121 -9.87 19.61 -13.91
CA ALA A 121 -11.28 19.63 -13.59
C ALA A 121 -11.69 21.09 -13.73
N GLN A 122 -12.49 21.37 -14.77
CA GLN A 122 -13.07 22.68 -15.00
C GLN A 122 -13.84 23.07 -13.74
N ALA A 123 -13.30 24.03 -12.99
CA ALA A 123 -13.94 24.57 -11.80
C ALA A 123 -15.20 25.33 -12.22
N GLY A 124 -16.36 24.84 -11.78
CA GLY A 124 -17.62 25.52 -12.05
C GLY A 124 -18.88 24.78 -11.61
N ALA A 125 -18.99 24.39 -10.33
CA ALA A 125 -20.27 24.38 -9.61
C ALA A 125 -20.05 24.15 -8.10
N PRO A 126 -20.78 24.87 -7.22
CA PRO A 126 -20.54 24.84 -5.77
C PRO A 126 -21.01 23.52 -5.12
N MET A 127 -20.27 23.09 -4.10
CA MET A 127 -20.58 21.96 -3.22
C MET A 127 -21.95 22.10 -2.55
N PRO A 128 -22.75 21.03 -2.43
CA PRO A 128 -23.62 20.86 -1.28
C PRO A 128 -22.90 20.10 -0.17
N THR A 129 -23.10 20.61 1.04
CA THR A 129 -22.75 20.07 2.35
C THR A 129 -23.25 18.63 2.57
N ALA A 130 -22.53 17.93 3.45
CA ALA A 130 -22.65 16.53 3.85
C ALA A 130 -24.04 15.88 3.74
N ALA A 131 -24.07 14.70 3.11
CA ALA A 131 -25.18 13.75 3.20
C ALA A 131 -24.63 12.31 3.14
N PRO A 132 -25.32 11.34 3.78
CA PRO A 132 -24.81 10.05 4.22
C PRO A 132 -24.44 9.12 3.05
N ALA A 133 -23.65 8.08 3.31
CA ALA A 133 -23.30 7.03 2.32
C ALA A 133 -24.53 6.59 1.51
N PRO A 134 -24.50 6.63 0.16
CA PRO A 134 -24.56 5.37 -0.63
C PRO A 134 -24.06 5.55 -2.10
N PRO A 135 -24.30 4.62 -3.05
CA PRO A 135 -24.48 3.17 -2.97
C PRO A 135 -23.31 2.43 -3.66
N THR A 136 -23.23 1.12 -3.44
CA THR A 136 -22.60 0.12 -4.30
C THR A 136 -22.24 0.61 -5.70
N ALA A 137 -20.95 0.53 -6.05
CA ALA A 137 -20.48 0.52 -7.43
C ALA A 137 -21.45 -0.31 -8.26
N GLY A 138 -22.00 0.32 -9.31
CA GLY A 138 -22.96 -0.30 -10.20
C GLY A 138 -22.41 -1.66 -10.65
N ALA A 139 -23.23 -2.69 -10.49
CA ALA A 139 -22.94 -4.00 -11.05
C ALA A 139 -22.72 -3.82 -12.56
N LEU A 140 -21.50 -4.05 -13.02
CA LEU A 140 -21.24 -4.26 -14.44
C LEU A 140 -22.10 -5.47 -14.86
N ALA A 141 -22.96 -5.29 -15.87
CA ALA A 141 -23.85 -6.34 -16.34
C ALA A 141 -23.02 -7.57 -16.73
N GLY A 142 -23.28 -8.72 -16.09
CA GLY A 142 -22.52 -9.96 -16.29
C GLY A 142 -21.49 -10.29 -15.19
N PHE A 143 -21.27 -9.40 -14.22
CA PHE A 143 -20.35 -9.63 -13.10
C PHE A 143 -21.08 -10.06 -11.82
N PRO A 144 -20.57 -11.07 -11.07
CA PRO A 144 -21.07 -11.40 -9.75
C PRO A 144 -20.98 -10.21 -8.78
N LYS A 145 -21.97 -10.08 -7.89
CA LYS A 145 -21.99 -8.99 -6.88
C LYS A 145 -20.75 -9.10 -5.98
N GLY A 146 -19.91 -8.07 -5.94
CA GLY A 146 -18.66 -8.06 -5.18
C GLY A 146 -17.42 -8.59 -5.92
N TYR A 147 -17.50 -8.81 -7.23
CA TYR A 147 -16.36 -9.18 -8.07
C TYR A 147 -15.34 -8.03 -8.16
N GLY A 148 -14.05 -8.32 -7.96
CA GLY A 148 -12.98 -7.33 -7.94
C GLY A 148 -12.89 -6.49 -6.65
N ALA A 149 -13.74 -6.77 -5.65
CA ALA A 149 -13.68 -6.13 -4.34
C ALA A 149 -12.99 -7.04 -3.31
N PRO A 150 -12.20 -6.48 -2.37
CA PRO A 150 -11.64 -7.24 -1.26
C PRO A 150 -12.74 -7.86 -0.40
N ALA A 151 -12.64 -9.17 -0.11
CA ALA A 151 -13.59 -9.88 0.73
C ALA A 151 -12.86 -10.90 1.63
N PRO A 152 -13.36 -11.19 2.85
CA PRO A 152 -12.78 -12.21 3.71
C PRO A 152 -12.71 -13.57 2.99
N GLY A 153 -11.51 -14.14 2.87
CA GLY A 153 -11.28 -15.41 2.18
C GLY A 153 -10.80 -15.31 0.72
N LYS A 154 -10.75 -14.10 0.13
CA LYS A 154 -10.09 -13.87 -1.16
C LYS A 154 -8.64 -13.44 -0.94
N SER A 155 -7.71 -14.07 -1.67
CA SER A 155 -6.33 -13.61 -1.68
C SER A 155 -6.20 -12.30 -2.45
N GLU A 156 -5.16 -11.52 -2.14
CA GLU A 156 -4.89 -10.27 -2.85
C GLU A 156 -4.65 -10.49 -4.35
N THR A 157 -3.95 -11.58 -4.70
CA THR A 157 -3.75 -12.00 -6.09
C THR A 157 -5.07 -12.30 -6.79
N GLN A 158 -6.03 -12.93 -6.11
CA GLN A 158 -7.35 -13.20 -6.67
C GLN A 158 -8.13 -11.90 -6.91
N VAL A 159 -8.10 -10.96 -5.95
CA VAL A 159 -8.77 -9.66 -6.11
C VAL A 159 -8.15 -8.86 -7.26
N GLN A 160 -6.83 -8.87 -7.39
CA GLN A 160 -6.10 -8.20 -8.46
C GLN A 160 -6.43 -8.82 -9.83
N GLN A 161 -6.47 -10.14 -9.93
CA GLN A 161 -6.87 -10.84 -11.15
C GLN A 161 -8.31 -10.52 -11.56
N GLU A 162 -9.25 -10.53 -10.59
CA GLU A 162 -10.64 -10.14 -10.84
C GLU A 162 -10.75 -8.68 -11.34
N GLN A 163 -9.94 -7.76 -10.79
CA GLN A 163 -9.89 -6.38 -11.24
C GLN A 163 -9.32 -6.23 -12.67
N LEU A 164 -8.28 -6.99 -13.02
CA LEU A 164 -7.73 -7.00 -14.38
C LEU A 164 -8.75 -7.56 -15.39
N VAL A 165 -9.45 -8.63 -15.03
CA VAL A 165 -10.53 -9.20 -15.85
C VAL A 165 -11.64 -8.19 -16.07
N ALA A 166 -12.04 -7.46 -15.03
CA ALA A 166 -13.05 -6.40 -15.14
C ALA A 166 -12.59 -5.27 -16.07
N GLN A 167 -11.32 -4.87 -16.01
CA GLN A 167 -10.75 -3.85 -16.88
C GLN A 167 -10.70 -4.28 -18.35
N ILE A 168 -10.20 -5.49 -18.65
CA ILE A 168 -10.18 -6.02 -20.03
C ILE A 168 -11.59 -6.16 -20.57
N SER A 169 -12.53 -6.70 -19.80
CA SER A 169 -13.93 -6.87 -20.21
C SER A 169 -14.60 -5.52 -20.51
N ALA A 170 -14.39 -4.51 -19.65
CA ALA A 170 -14.91 -3.16 -19.87
C ALA A 170 -14.34 -2.50 -21.14
N LYS A 171 -13.06 -2.70 -21.42
CA LYS A 171 -12.37 -2.10 -22.57
C LYS A 171 -12.68 -2.80 -23.90
N SER A 172 -12.81 -4.12 -23.87
CA SER A 172 -13.02 -4.96 -25.06
C SER A 172 -14.50 -5.20 -25.40
N GLY A 173 -15.40 -5.02 -24.43
CA GLY A 173 -16.80 -5.46 -24.52
C GLY A 173 -16.94 -6.99 -24.44
N MET A 174 -15.88 -7.72 -24.10
CA MET A 174 -15.89 -9.17 -23.99
C MET A 174 -16.56 -9.66 -22.72
N THR A 175 -17.07 -10.88 -22.75
CA THR A 175 -17.57 -11.55 -21.55
C THR A 175 -16.43 -11.84 -20.56
N LEU A 176 -16.79 -12.04 -19.30
CA LEU A 176 -15.84 -12.31 -18.21
C LEU A 176 -14.96 -13.53 -18.52
N GLN A 177 -15.56 -14.61 -19.02
CA GLN A 177 -14.87 -15.85 -19.37
C GLN A 177 -13.77 -15.64 -20.42
N TYR A 178 -14.06 -14.91 -21.49
CA TYR A 178 -13.04 -14.67 -22.52
C TYR A 178 -12.03 -13.60 -22.10
N SER A 179 -12.42 -12.66 -21.23
CA SER A 179 -11.50 -11.67 -20.65
C SER A 179 -10.45 -12.34 -19.75
N GLU A 180 -10.88 -13.34 -18.96
CA GLU A 180 -9.98 -14.19 -18.17
C GLU A 180 -9.09 -15.08 -19.04
N MET A 181 -9.64 -15.64 -20.13
CA MET A 181 -8.86 -16.42 -21.09
C MET A 181 -7.75 -15.58 -21.75
N ALA A 182 -8.08 -14.33 -22.13
CA ALA A 182 -7.10 -13.41 -22.70
C ALA A 182 -5.98 -13.08 -21.70
N LEU A 183 -6.31 -12.81 -20.44
CA LEU A 183 -5.30 -12.51 -19.42
C LEU A 183 -4.45 -13.73 -19.07
N SER A 184 -5.06 -14.90 -18.85
CA SER A 184 -4.33 -16.13 -18.50
C SER A 184 -3.40 -16.61 -19.63
N GLY A 185 -3.81 -16.48 -20.89
CA GLY A 185 -2.97 -16.79 -22.06
C GLY A 185 -1.84 -15.80 -22.32
N ASN A 186 -1.87 -14.63 -21.68
CA ASN A 186 -0.85 -13.58 -21.81
C ASN A 186 -0.15 -13.27 -20.47
N GLY A 187 -0.10 -14.25 -19.55
CA GLY A 187 0.67 -14.15 -18.31
C GLY A 187 0.14 -13.11 -17.32
N TRP A 188 -1.16 -12.83 -17.34
CA TRP A 188 -1.83 -11.80 -16.53
C TRP A 188 -1.30 -10.38 -16.75
N ASN A 189 -0.69 -10.14 -17.91
CA ASN A 189 -0.24 -8.81 -18.33
C ASN A 189 -1.32 -8.13 -19.18
N LEU A 190 -1.83 -7.00 -18.71
CA LEU A 190 -2.94 -6.28 -19.34
C LEU A 190 -2.59 -5.75 -20.74
N ASP A 191 -1.39 -5.23 -20.93
CA ASP A 191 -0.95 -4.67 -22.22
C ASP A 191 -0.74 -5.77 -23.27
N ALA A 192 -0.13 -6.89 -22.87
CA ALA A 192 0.04 -8.05 -23.73
C ALA A 192 -1.32 -8.66 -24.11
N ALA A 193 -2.23 -8.80 -23.15
CA ALA A 193 -3.59 -9.28 -23.39
C ALA A 193 -4.38 -8.35 -24.31
N TRP A 194 -4.25 -7.03 -24.15
CA TRP A 194 -4.91 -6.05 -25.00
C TRP A 194 -4.41 -6.10 -26.45
N LYS A 195 -3.09 -6.16 -26.65
CA LYS A 195 -2.49 -6.27 -27.98
C LYS A 195 -2.92 -7.56 -28.70
N ASN A 196 -2.94 -8.67 -27.97
CA ASN A 196 -3.38 -9.96 -28.50
C ASN A 196 -4.88 -9.94 -28.85
N PHE A 197 -5.71 -9.30 -28.02
CA PHE A 197 -7.13 -9.08 -28.34
C PHE A 197 -7.32 -8.28 -29.64
N GLU A 198 -6.61 -7.16 -29.81
CA GLU A 198 -6.72 -6.34 -31.04
C GLU A 198 -6.31 -7.13 -32.28
N GLU A 199 -5.27 -7.96 -32.18
CA GLU A 199 -4.81 -8.83 -33.26
C GLU A 199 -5.86 -9.89 -33.62
N LEU A 200 -6.42 -10.62 -32.64
CA LEU A 200 -7.46 -11.63 -32.87
C LEU A 200 -8.76 -11.01 -33.40
N LYS A 201 -9.08 -9.78 -32.97
CA LYS A 201 -10.22 -9.01 -33.49
C LYS A 201 -10.00 -8.62 -34.96
N ALA A 202 -8.80 -8.16 -35.32
CA ALA A 202 -8.46 -7.81 -36.70
C ALA A 202 -8.48 -9.02 -37.64
N GLN A 203 -8.12 -10.20 -37.12
CA GLN A 203 -8.15 -11.47 -37.86
C GLN A 203 -9.57 -12.09 -37.95
N GLY A 204 -10.56 -11.53 -37.26
CA GLY A 204 -11.91 -12.10 -37.20
C GLY A 204 -11.97 -13.45 -36.47
N ALA A 205 -10.98 -13.75 -35.63
CA ALA A 205 -10.84 -15.04 -34.93
C ALA A 205 -11.64 -15.11 -33.61
N LEU A 206 -12.25 -14.00 -33.18
CA LEU A 206 -13.05 -13.94 -31.96
C LEU A 206 -14.51 -14.35 -32.24
N PRO A 207 -15.04 -15.38 -31.55
CA PRO A 207 -16.40 -15.84 -31.77
C PRO A 207 -17.43 -14.82 -31.25
N ALA A 208 -18.64 -14.81 -31.82
CA ALA A 208 -19.68 -13.84 -31.45
C ALA A 208 -20.09 -13.92 -29.96
N ASN A 209 -20.00 -15.11 -29.34
CA ASN A 209 -20.26 -15.31 -27.91
C ASN A 209 -19.13 -14.81 -27.00
N ALA A 210 -18.01 -14.33 -27.57
CA ALA A 210 -16.96 -13.67 -26.81
C ALA A 210 -17.39 -12.28 -26.32
N PHE A 211 -18.44 -11.68 -26.88
CA PHE A 211 -18.88 -10.31 -26.59
C PHE A 211 -20.21 -10.28 -25.82
N LEU A 212 -20.33 -9.33 -24.89
CA LEU A 212 -21.50 -9.20 -24.01
C LEU A 212 -22.81 -8.87 -24.75
N ASN A 213 -22.73 -8.26 -25.93
CA ASN A 213 -23.90 -7.87 -26.72
C ASN A 213 -24.13 -8.73 -27.97
N GLY A 214 -23.30 -9.75 -28.22
CA GLY A 214 -23.25 -10.44 -29.52
C GLY A 214 -22.81 -9.46 -30.61
N ALA A 215 -21.58 -9.60 -31.10
CA ALA A 215 -21.05 -8.70 -32.13
C ALA A 215 -21.92 -8.68 -33.41
#